data_AF-A0A9Q3YVE8-F1
#
_entry.id   AF-A0A9Q3YVE8-F1
#
_cell.length_a   1.000
_cell.length_b   1.000
_cell.length_c   1.000
_cell.angle_alpha   90.00
_cell.angle_beta   90.00
_cell.angle_gamma   90.00
#
_symmetry.space_group_name_H-M   'P 1'
#
loop_
_entity.id
_entity.type
_entity.pdbx_description
1 polymer ?
#
loop_
_entity_poly.entity_id
_entity_poly.type
_entity_poly.pdbx_seq_one_letter_code
_entity_poly.pdbx_strand_id
1 'polypeptide(L)' 'MKLSFYEVYIKAYLQNRIDPTAQMVGRIPDQRDSEGSFRTGEQIIREIRKEMLDKIGKDNNIIEIDVLKNDGKLKK' A
#
# COMPACT_ATOMS: atom_id res chain seq x y z
N MET A 1 27.65 5.26 -10.80
CA MET A 1 27.22 3.86 -10.56
C MET A 1 25.74 3.78 -10.86
N LYS A 2 25.30 2.98 -11.84
CA LYS A 2 23.86 2.77 -12.10
C LYS A 2 23.34 1.75 -11.08
N LEU A 3 22.25 2.09 -10.40
CA LEU A 3 21.52 1.15 -9.53
C LEU A 3 20.96 0.01 -10.40
N SER A 4 20.96 -1.20 -9.86
CA SER A 4 20.28 -2.34 -10.46
C SER A 4 18.76 -2.13 -10.45
N PHE A 5 18.06 -2.82 -11.36
CA PHE A 5 16.60 -2.84 -11.42
C PHE A 5 15.96 -3.11 -10.05
N TYR A 6 16.51 -4.10 -9.33
CA TYR A 6 16.03 -4.50 -8.02
C TYR A 6 16.15 -3.37 -6.99
N GLU A 7 17.26 -2.63 -7.00
CA GLU A 7 17.45 -1.50 -6.08
C GLU A 7 16.52 -0.32 -6.37
N VAL A 8 16.25 -0.02 -7.64
CA VAL A 8 15.30 1.03 -8.04
C VAL A 8 13.87 0.66 -7.62
N TYR A 9 13.48 -0.59 -7.87
CA TYR A 9 12.18 -1.11 -7.45
C TYR A 9 12.01 -1.06 -5.93
N ILE A 10 12.97 -1.57 -5.16
CA ILE A 10 12.93 -1.57 -3.70
C ILE A 10 12.85 -0.15 -3.14
N LYS A 11 13.60 0.79 -3.72
CA LYS A 11 13.58 2.19 -3.27
C LYS A 11 12.21 2.83 -3.53
N ALA A 12 11.63 2.64 -4.71
CA ALA A 12 10.29 3.14 -5.03
C ALA A 12 9.21 2.46 -4.15
N TYR A 13 9.33 1.16 -3.91
CA TYR A 13 8.43 0.40 -3.04
C TYR A 13 8.48 0.91 -1.59
N LEU A 14 9.68 1.12 -1.03
CA LEU A 14 9.86 1.56 0.35
C LEU A 14 9.45 3.03 0.56
N GLN A 15 9.76 3.92 -0.40
CA GLN A 15 9.37 5.34 -0.32
C GLN A 15 7.86 5.56 -0.31
N ASN A 16 7.10 4.68 -0.96
CA ASN A 16 5.65 4.81 -1.09
C ASN A 16 4.85 4.02 -0.05
N ARG A 17 5.50 3.33 0.90
CA ARG A 17 4.82 2.47 1.89
C ARG A 17 5.10 2.88 3.33
N ILE A 18 4.57 4.05 3.70
CA ILE A 18 4.20 4.34 5.10
C ILE A 18 2.89 3.58 5.38
N ASP A 19 2.71 3.02 6.58
CA ASP A 19 1.46 2.36 6.96
C ASP A 19 0.28 3.31 6.69
N PRO A 20 -0.64 2.96 5.78
CA PRO A 20 -1.67 3.88 5.31
C PRO A 20 -2.70 4.22 6.39
N THR A 21 -2.67 3.52 7.52
CA THR A 21 -3.59 3.67 8.64
C THR A 21 -2.92 4.18 9.93
N ALA A 22 -1.62 4.49 9.90
CA ALA A 22 -0.88 4.94 11.09
C ALA A 22 -1.52 6.15 11.78
N GLN A 23 -2.03 7.09 10.99
CA GLN A 23 -2.72 8.30 11.43
C GLN A 23 -4.13 8.07 11.97
N MET A 24 -4.70 6.87 11.80
CA MET A 24 -6.06 6.51 12.20
C MET A 24 -6.11 5.86 13.59
N VAL A 25 -4.98 5.32 14.06
CA VAL A 25 -4.87 4.69 15.38
C VAL A 25 -5.26 5.69 16.47
N GLY A 26 -6.20 5.30 17.34
CA GLY A 26 -6.72 6.13 18.43
C GLY A 26 -7.70 7.23 17.99
N ARG A 27 -8.02 7.36 16.70
CA ARG A 27 -9.01 8.35 16.19
C ARG A 27 -10.37 7.75 15.87
N ILE A 28 -10.44 6.44 15.66
CA ILE A 28 -11.69 5.73 15.36
C ILE A 28 -12.23 5.12 16.66
N PRO A 29 -13.38 5.56 17.17
CA PRO A 29 -14.01 4.97 18.34
C PRO A 29 -14.73 3.66 17.99
N ASP A 30 -15.02 2.86 19.01
CA ASP A 30 -15.92 1.72 18.89
C ASP A 30 -17.33 2.20 18.50
N GLN A 31 -17.99 1.49 17.59
CA GLN A 31 -19.29 1.87 17.07
C GLN A 31 -20.14 0.65 16.67
N ARG A 32 -21.44 0.87 16.49
CA ARG A 32 -22.32 -0.13 15.88
C ARG A 32 -22.45 0.14 14.39
N ASP A 33 -22.41 -0.91 13.58
CA ASP A 33 -22.67 -0.79 12.14
C ASP A 33 -24.17 -0.64 11.84
N SER A 34 -24.51 -0.54 10.56
CA SER A 34 -25.89 -0.40 10.08
C SER A 34 -26.78 -1.60 10.41
N GLU A 35 -26.21 -2.76 10.72
CA GLU A 35 -26.93 -3.97 11.11
C GLU A 35 -27.09 -4.07 12.65
N GLY A 36 -26.53 -3.10 13.37
CA GLY A 36 -26.54 -3.05 14.83
C GLY A 36 -25.43 -3.87 15.49
N SER A 37 -24.52 -4.46 14.73
CA SER A 37 -23.39 -5.24 15.27
C SER A 37 -22.32 -4.33 15.83
N PHE A 38 -21.77 -4.69 16.99
CA PHE A 38 -20.71 -3.92 17.63
C PHE A 38 -19.36 -4.17 16.95
N ARG A 39 -18.65 -3.09 16.63
CA ARG A 39 -17.33 -3.12 15.99
C ARG A 39 -16.37 -2.24 16.77
N THR A 40 -15.19 -2.76 17.08
CA THR A 40 -14.16 -1.92 17.71
C THR A 40 -13.47 -1.04 16.68
N GLY A 41 -12.95 0.11 17.12
CA GLY A 41 -12.16 1.00 16.28
C GLY A 41 -10.96 0.28 15.66
N GLU A 42 -10.33 -0.63 16.42
CA GLU A 42 -9.23 -1.46 15.94
C GLU A 42 -9.65 -2.45 14.84
N GLN A 43 -10.82 -3.09 14.96
CA GLN A 43 -11.36 -3.97 13.91
C GLN A 43 -11.59 -3.19 12.61
N ILE A 44 -12.15 -1.99 12.72
CA ILE A 44 -12.40 -1.11 11.59
C ILE A 44 -11.09 -0.68 10.92
N ILE A 45 -10.11 -0.26 11.71
CA ILE A 45 -8.77 0.11 11.20
C ILE A 45 -8.11 -1.07 10.49
N ARG A 46 -8.23 -2.28 11.04
CA ARG A 46 -7.66 -3.49 10.44
C ARG A 46 -8.25 -3.80 9.06
N GLU A 47 -9.55 -3.60 8.88
CA GLU A 47 -10.22 -3.81 7.59
C GLU A 47 -9.83 -2.76 6.57
N ILE A 48 -9.86 -1.47 6.97
CA ILE A 48 -9.40 -0.37 6.12
C ILE A 48 -7.95 -0.60 5.69
N ARG A 49 -7.08 -1.00 6.62
CA ARG A 49 -5.68 -1.33 6.34
C ARG A 49 -5.56 -2.43 5.30
N LYS A 50 -6.35 -3.49 5.41
CA LYS A 50 -6.34 -4.60 4.45
C LYS A 50 -6.72 -4.11 3.06
N GLU A 51 -7.81 -3.35 2.93
CA GLU A 51 -8.25 -2.82 1.64
C GLU A 51 -7.23 -1.87 1.01
N MET A 52 -6.61 -1.00 1.82
CA MET A 52 -5.58 -0.08 1.34
C MET A 52 -4.32 -0.85 0.91
N LEU A 53 -3.87 -1.84 1.68
CA LEU A 53 -2.73 -2.67 1.30
C LEU A 53 -3.00 -3.48 0.02
N ASP A 54 -4.21 -4.01 -0.16
CA ASP A 54 -4.62 -4.71 -1.38
C ASP A 54 -4.59 -3.78 -2.61
N LYS A 55 -5.03 -2.52 -2.46
CA LYS A 55 -4.93 -1.49 -3.50
C LYS A 55 -3.47 -1.19 -3.85
N ILE A 56 -2.62 -0.93 -2.86
CA ILE A 56 -1.19 -0.67 -3.10
C ILE A 56 -0.51 -1.91 -3.71
N GLY A 57 -0.95 -3.12 -3.34
CA GLY A 57 -0.50 -4.37 -3.97
C GLY A 57 -0.79 -4.42 -5.47
N LYS A 58 -1.96 -3.95 -5.90
CA LYS A 58 -2.30 -3.84 -7.33
C LYS A 58 -1.47 -2.77 -8.04
N ASP A 59 -1.21 -1.65 -7.38
CA ASP A 59 -0.39 -0.56 -7.93
C ASP A 59 1.09 -0.98 -8.11
N ASN A 60 1.62 -1.84 -7.24
CA ASN A 60 2.97 -2.37 -7.40
C ASN A 60 3.17 -3.10 -8.73
N ASN A 61 2.16 -3.84 -9.20
CA ASN A 61 2.24 -4.52 -10.49
C ASN A 61 2.38 -3.50 -11.64
N ILE A 62 1.78 -2.31 -11.50
CA ILE A 62 1.92 -1.21 -12.48
C ILE A 62 3.33 -0.62 -12.42
N ILE A 63 3.86 -0.35 -11.22
CA ILE A 63 5.23 0.14 -11.03
C ILE A 63 6.24 -0.85 -11.63
N GLU A 64 6.08 -2.14 -11.35
CA GLU A 64 6.94 -3.19 -11.91
C GLU A 64 6.90 -3.20 -13.44
N ILE A 65 5.71 -3.13 -14.04
CA ILE A 65 5.54 -3.06 -15.50
C ILE A 65 6.21 -1.81 -16.09
N ASP A 66 6.07 -0.65 -15.45
CA ASP A 66 6.66 0.60 -15.95
C ASP A 66 8.19 0.60 -15.83
N VAL A 67 8.74 0.04 -14.76
CA VAL A 67 10.19 -0.14 -14.62
C VAL A 67 10.70 -1.13 -15.66
N LEU A 68 10.02 -2.26 -15.91
CA LEU A 68 10.38 -3.22 -16.96
C LEU A 68 10.33 -2.60 -18.37
N LYS A 69 9.29 -1.80 -18.66
CA LYS A 69 9.17 -1.07 -19.94
C LYS A 69 10.31 -0.07 -20.13
N ASN A 70 10.72 0.61 -19.06
CA ASN A 70 11.80 1.60 -19.12
C ASN A 70 13.19 0.94 -19.24
N ASP A 71 13.42 -0.22 -18.60
CA ASP A 71 14.66 -1.01 -18.80
C ASP A 71 14.76 -1.55 -20.23
N GLY A 72 13.64 -2.02 -20.81
CA GLY A 72 13.59 -2.47 -22.21
C GLY A 72 13.87 -1.37 -23.23
N LYS A 73 13.58 -0.10 -22.90
CA LYS A 73 13.90 1.08 -23.73
C LYS A 73 15.37 1.50 -23.61
N LEU A 74 16.03 1.20 -22.50
CA LEU A 74 17.46 1.51 -22.27
C LEU A 74 18.42 0.49 -22.93
N LYS A 75 17.89 -0.66 -23.39
CA LYS A 75 18.64 -1.73 -24.06
C LYS A 75 18.53 -1.71 -25.60
N LYS A 76 17.79 -0.76 -26.17
CA LYS A 76 17.75 -0.46 -27.62
C LYS A 76 18.59 0.77 -27.92
#